data_AF-A0A803W6E9-F1
#
_entry.id   AF-A0A803W6E9-F1
#
_cell.length_a   1.000
_cell.length_b   1.000
_cell.length_c   1.000
_cell.angle_alpha   90.00
_cell.angle_beta   90.00
_cell.angle_gamma   90.00
#
_symmetry.space_group_name_H-M   'P 1'
#
loop_
_entity.id
_entity.type
_entity.pdbx_description
1 polymer ?
#
loop_
_entity_poly.entity_id
_entity_poly.type
_entity_poly.pdbx_seq_one_letter_code
_entity_poly.pdbx_strand_id
1 'polypeptide(L)'
;MFPEPLSGGGGGGGGGGGGGGGGGGGGCSHPPKSRQGGGSGPVPPTLTLPPPQGNYVPEREEAVGAQRPEFDVVLLLSLTKWVQLNWGDEGLKRLFRRAFRHLRPGGLLLLEPQPWESYRKRKGLTETTYRNYQRIRLRPEQFPAYLTSPEVGFERCELLGTPQHSSKGRGDPKIPGGDPESQS
;
A
#
# COMPACT_ATOMS: atom_id res chain seq x y z
N MET A 1 18.00 33.83 -13.60
CA MET A 1 17.73 35.23 -13.96
C MET A 1 16.31 35.53 -13.55
N PHE A 2 16.15 36.05 -12.33
CA PHE A 2 14.86 36.43 -11.75
C PHE A 2 14.59 37.90 -12.11
N PRO A 3 13.32 38.28 -12.32
CA PRO A 3 12.90 39.65 -12.05
C PRO A 3 11.91 39.74 -10.88
N GLU A 4 12.19 40.70 -10.01
CA GLU A 4 11.31 41.41 -9.07
C GLU A 4 11.49 42.92 -9.42
N PRO A 5 10.76 43.89 -8.84
CA PRO A 5 9.36 43.94 -8.37
C PRO A 5 8.64 45.22 -8.90
N LEU A 6 7.36 45.44 -8.56
CA LEU A 6 6.81 46.80 -8.41
C LEU A 6 5.83 46.90 -7.23
N SER A 7 5.98 48.02 -6.52
CA SER A 7 5.40 48.46 -5.25
C SER A 7 4.04 49.15 -5.40
N GLY A 8 3.23 49.20 -4.34
CA GLY A 8 2.23 50.28 -4.19
C GLY A 8 1.08 50.08 -3.19
N GLY A 9 1.19 50.77 -2.03
CA GLY A 9 0.09 51.39 -1.25
C GLY A 9 -0.81 50.47 -0.40
N GLY A 10 -1.28 50.82 0.81
CA GLY A 10 -1.20 52.03 1.63
C GLY A 10 -2.29 51.99 2.72
N GLY A 11 -2.01 52.59 3.90
CA GLY A 11 -2.98 53.03 4.95
C GLY A 11 -3.60 51.94 5.84
N GLY A 12 -3.84 52.11 7.14
CA GLY A 12 -3.65 53.22 8.08
C GLY A 12 -4.55 53.05 9.32
N GLY A 13 -4.06 53.41 10.52
CA GLY A 13 -4.79 53.70 11.79
C GLY A 13 -5.35 52.47 12.54
N GLY A 14 -5.23 52.27 13.85
CA GLY A 14 -5.13 53.11 15.07
C GLY A 14 -6.06 52.42 16.10
N GLY A 15 -5.92 52.39 17.43
CA GLY A 15 -5.00 52.89 18.44
C GLY A 15 -5.63 52.58 19.83
N GLY A 16 -4.79 52.48 20.89
CA GLY A 16 -5.10 52.63 22.34
C GLY A 16 -6.01 51.59 23.03
N GLY A 17 -5.81 51.18 24.28
CA GLY A 17 -4.85 51.55 25.32
C GLY A 17 -5.47 51.38 26.73
N GLY A 18 -4.71 50.78 27.67
CA GLY A 18 -4.81 50.91 29.14
C GLY A 18 -6.04 50.30 29.86
N GLY A 19 -5.97 49.71 31.06
CA GLY A 19 -4.91 49.57 32.06
C GLY A 19 -5.55 49.57 33.47
N GLY A 20 -5.05 48.73 34.39
CA GLY A 20 -4.95 49.05 35.82
C GLY A 20 -5.86 48.33 36.84
N GLY A 21 -5.19 47.59 37.76
CA GLY A 21 -5.53 47.40 39.18
C GLY A 21 -6.66 46.41 39.53
N GLY A 22 -6.59 45.53 40.52
CA GLY A 22 -5.67 45.32 41.64
C GLY A 22 -6.45 44.75 42.84
N GLY A 23 -5.94 43.68 43.46
CA GLY A 23 -6.14 43.39 44.90
C GLY A 23 -7.36 42.59 45.36
N GLY A 24 -7.11 41.31 45.71
CA GLY A 24 -7.32 40.77 47.07
C GLY A 24 -8.73 40.34 47.52
N GLY A 25 -8.81 39.12 48.07
CA GLY A 25 -9.85 38.74 49.04
C GLY A 25 -10.53 37.41 48.73
N GLY A 26 -10.33 36.43 49.62
CA GLY A 26 -10.81 35.06 49.48
C GLY A 26 -12.32 34.89 49.63
N GLY A 27 -12.79 33.74 49.15
CA GLY A 27 -14.16 33.29 49.31
C GLY A 27 -14.34 32.02 48.49
N CYS A 28 -14.25 30.86 49.14
CA CYS A 28 -14.64 29.60 48.55
C CYS A 28 -16.14 29.65 48.25
N SER A 29 -16.52 29.96 47.01
CA SER A 29 -17.88 29.88 46.51
C SER A 29 -17.87 29.01 45.25
N HIS A 30 -18.57 27.88 45.36
CA HIS A 30 -18.68 26.88 44.32
C HIS A 30 -19.26 27.50 43.02
N PRO A 31 -18.67 27.28 41.84
CA PRO A 31 -19.36 27.59 40.60
C PRO A 31 -20.61 26.69 40.50
N PRO A 32 -21.76 27.21 40.00
CA PRO A 32 -22.91 26.36 39.74
C PRO A 32 -22.47 25.25 38.79
N LYS A 33 -22.76 23.98 39.14
CA LYS A 33 -22.58 22.85 38.24
C LYS A 33 -23.28 23.21 36.94
N SER A 34 -22.50 23.48 35.88
CA SER A 34 -23.03 23.52 34.54
C SER A 34 -23.73 22.18 34.36
N ARG A 35 -25.04 22.25 34.12
CA ARG A 35 -25.83 21.10 33.76
C ARG A 35 -25.25 20.64 32.42
N GLN A 36 -24.28 19.74 32.45
CA GLN A 36 -23.87 18.98 31.29
C GLN A 36 -25.10 18.17 30.90
N GLY A 37 -25.95 18.77 30.08
CA GLY A 37 -26.91 18.04 29.30
C GLY A 37 -26.07 17.05 28.49
N GLY A 38 -26.15 15.78 28.87
CA GLY A 38 -25.78 14.67 28.02
C GLY A 38 -26.69 14.70 26.81
N GLY A 39 -26.40 15.63 25.89
CA GLY A 39 -26.92 15.58 24.55
C GLY A 39 -26.28 14.38 23.91
N SER A 40 -26.98 13.26 23.88
CA SER A 40 -26.79 12.25 22.86
C SER A 40 -27.21 12.88 21.53
N GLY A 41 -26.40 13.82 21.04
CA GLY A 41 -26.46 14.22 19.66
C GLY A 41 -26.20 12.96 18.82
N PRO A 42 -26.95 12.74 17.73
CA PRO A 42 -26.65 11.63 16.85
C PRO A 42 -25.18 11.73 16.44
N VAL A 43 -24.42 10.66 16.66
CA VAL A 43 -23.08 10.50 16.09
C VAL A 43 -23.22 10.85 14.60
N PRO A 44 -22.43 11.82 14.07
CA PRO A 44 -22.54 12.17 12.67
C PRO A 44 -22.30 10.88 11.87
N PRO A 45 -23.10 10.60 10.83
CA PRO A 45 -22.96 9.38 10.06
C PRO A 45 -21.52 9.33 9.55
N THR A 46 -20.77 8.32 9.99
CA THR A 46 -19.43 8.06 9.48
C THR A 46 -19.57 7.89 7.97
N LEU A 47 -19.01 8.85 7.23
CA LEU A 47 -19.08 8.90 5.77
C LEU A 47 -18.24 7.73 5.25
N THR A 48 -18.87 6.56 5.18
CA THR A 48 -18.25 5.33 4.73
C THR A 48 -18.23 5.40 3.22
N LEU A 49 -17.18 6.01 2.67
CA LEU A 49 -16.96 5.95 1.24
C LEU A 49 -16.69 4.48 0.87
N PRO A 50 -17.36 3.95 -0.17
CA PRO A 50 -17.01 2.64 -0.67
C PRO A 50 -15.53 2.62 -1.06
N PRO A 51 -14.85 1.47 -0.92
CA PRO A 51 -13.46 1.38 -1.34
C PRO A 51 -13.35 1.78 -2.81
N PRO A 52 -12.32 2.54 -3.19
CA PRO A 52 -12.13 2.97 -4.57
C PRO A 52 -12.07 1.74 -5.48
N GLN A 53 -12.88 1.75 -6.53
CA GLN A 53 -12.93 0.67 -7.52
C GLN A 53 -12.03 1.05 -8.72
N GLY A 54 -11.17 0.14 -9.13
CA GLY A 54 -10.33 0.35 -10.31
C GLY A 54 -9.34 -0.78 -10.56
N ASN A 55 -8.90 -0.91 -11.81
CA ASN A 55 -7.81 -1.81 -12.15
C ASN A 55 -6.47 -1.16 -11.78
N TYR A 56 -5.74 -1.79 -10.88
CA TYR A 56 -4.43 -1.29 -10.45
C TYR A 56 -3.31 -1.57 -11.45
N VAL A 57 -3.50 -2.46 -12.43
CA VAL A 57 -2.53 -2.72 -13.50
C VAL A 57 -2.69 -1.65 -14.60
N PRO A 58 -1.71 -0.75 -14.81
CA PRO A 58 -1.80 0.24 -15.88
C PRO A 58 -1.77 -0.44 -17.24
N GLU A 59 -2.49 0.12 -18.20
CA GLU A 59 -2.51 -0.39 -19.57
C GLU A 59 -1.21 -0.06 -20.32
N ARG A 60 -0.59 1.07 -19.99
CA ARG A 60 0.56 1.64 -20.71
C ARG A 60 1.69 2.02 -19.76
N GLU A 61 2.91 2.12 -20.28
CA GLU A 61 4.08 2.42 -19.44
C GLU A 61 4.15 3.86 -18.95
N GLU A 62 3.60 4.79 -19.71
CA GLU A 62 3.61 6.20 -19.36
C GLU A 62 2.85 6.42 -18.04
N ALA A 63 1.79 5.63 -17.81
CA ALA A 63 1.04 5.65 -16.55
C ALA A 63 1.82 5.07 -15.37
N VAL A 64 2.74 4.13 -15.60
CA VAL A 64 3.67 3.67 -14.57
C VAL A 64 4.66 4.80 -14.25
N GLY A 65 5.24 5.43 -15.27
CA GLY A 65 6.17 6.56 -15.14
C GLY A 65 5.58 7.76 -14.41
N ALA A 66 4.29 8.05 -14.60
CA ALA A 66 3.60 9.14 -13.93
C ALA A 66 3.23 8.87 -12.45
N GLN A 67 3.33 7.63 -11.98
CA GLN A 67 2.97 7.27 -10.60
C GLN A 67 3.86 8.01 -9.59
N ARG A 68 3.23 8.63 -8.60
CA ARG A 68 3.89 9.37 -7.52
C ARG A 68 3.95 8.53 -6.24
N PRO A 69 4.96 8.77 -5.37
CA PRO A 69 5.02 8.16 -4.04
C PRO A 69 3.92 8.70 -3.11
N GLU A 70 3.10 7.79 -2.59
CA GLU A 70 1.97 8.14 -1.72
C GLU A 70 1.87 7.24 -0.47
N PHE A 71 2.43 6.03 -0.54
CA PHE A 71 2.29 5.01 0.50
C PHE A 71 3.62 4.64 1.14
N ASP A 72 3.55 4.28 2.42
CA ASP A 72 4.68 3.69 3.14
C ASP A 72 4.69 2.16 3.01
N VAL A 73 3.50 1.56 2.79
CA VAL A 73 3.34 0.11 2.58
C VAL A 73 2.34 -0.15 1.45
N VAL A 74 2.70 -1.05 0.54
CA VAL A 74 1.81 -1.58 -0.50
C VAL A 74 1.63 -3.07 -0.27
N LEU A 75 0.37 -3.53 -0.29
CA LEU A 75 0.02 -4.94 -0.07
C LEU A 75 -0.42 -5.57 -1.40
N LEU A 76 0.32 -6.58 -1.86
CA LEU A 76 -0.04 -7.40 -3.02
C LEU A 76 -0.25 -8.85 -2.55
N LEU A 77 -1.35 -9.08 -1.85
CA LEU A 77 -1.65 -10.37 -1.24
C LEU A 77 -2.54 -11.19 -2.16
N SER A 78 -2.09 -12.39 -2.55
CA SER A 78 -2.88 -13.31 -3.38
C SER A 78 -3.42 -12.65 -4.67
N LEU A 79 -2.63 -11.78 -5.31
CA LEU A 79 -3.04 -11.04 -6.50
C LEU A 79 -2.29 -11.47 -7.78
N THR A 80 -1.01 -11.83 -7.68
CA THR A 80 -0.09 -11.98 -8.83
C THR A 80 -0.58 -12.96 -9.88
N LYS A 81 -1.18 -14.09 -9.47
CA LYS A 81 -1.77 -15.07 -10.38
C LYS A 81 -2.84 -14.46 -11.27
N TRP A 82 -3.78 -13.74 -10.67
CA TRP A 82 -4.88 -13.14 -11.41
C TRP A 82 -4.37 -12.09 -12.39
N VAL A 83 -3.32 -11.37 -12.01
CA VAL A 83 -2.70 -10.38 -12.87
C VAL A 83 -2.04 -11.05 -14.08
N GLN A 84 -1.24 -12.09 -13.88
CA GLN A 84 -0.61 -12.80 -15.00
C GLN A 84 -1.61 -13.51 -15.91
N LEU A 85 -2.68 -14.08 -15.37
CA LEU A 85 -3.70 -14.70 -16.20
C LEU A 85 -4.44 -13.67 -17.07
N ASN A 86 -4.73 -12.48 -16.57
CA ASN A 86 -5.48 -11.47 -17.34
C ASN A 86 -4.59 -10.60 -18.24
N TRP A 87 -3.39 -10.23 -17.79
CA TRP A 87 -2.52 -9.27 -18.47
C TRP A 87 -1.11 -9.79 -18.80
N GLY A 88 -0.86 -11.09 -18.58
CA GLY A 88 0.43 -11.72 -18.84
C GLY A 88 1.56 -11.21 -17.94
N ASP A 89 2.80 -11.59 -18.29
CA ASP A 89 3.98 -11.13 -17.55
C ASP A 89 4.14 -9.61 -17.65
N GLU A 90 3.86 -9.02 -18.80
CA GLU A 90 3.98 -7.57 -18.98
C GLU A 90 3.05 -6.77 -18.06
N GLY A 91 1.83 -7.26 -17.83
CA GLY A 91 0.94 -6.69 -16.82
C GLY A 91 1.48 -6.83 -15.39
N LEU A 92 2.05 -7.98 -15.05
CA LEU A 92 2.65 -8.21 -13.74
C LEU A 92 3.89 -7.32 -13.52
N LYS A 93 4.73 -7.16 -14.54
CA LYS A 93 5.89 -6.27 -14.50
C LYS A 93 5.48 -4.81 -14.29
N ARG A 94 4.44 -4.35 -14.98
CA ARG A 94 3.87 -3.01 -14.76
C ARG A 94 3.29 -2.84 -13.37
N LEU A 95 2.62 -3.86 -12.84
CA LEU A 95 2.13 -3.86 -11.45
C LEU A 95 3.28 -3.65 -10.46
N PHE A 96 4.37 -4.41 -10.60
CA PHE A 96 5.52 -4.33 -9.69
C PHE A 96 6.23 -2.97 -9.77
N ARG A 97 6.50 -2.48 -10.99
CA ARG A 97 7.09 -1.15 -11.17
C ARG A 97 6.18 -0.03 -10.65
N ARG A 98 4.87 -0.13 -10.87
CA ARG A 98 3.91 0.83 -10.29
C ARG A 98 3.95 0.79 -8.77
N ALA A 99 3.90 -0.41 -8.16
CA ALA A 99 3.96 -0.56 -6.71
C ALA A 99 5.24 0.05 -6.12
N PHE A 100 6.40 -0.20 -6.73
CA PHE A 100 7.66 0.42 -6.33
C PHE A 100 7.59 1.95 -6.38
N ARG A 101 7.10 2.53 -7.48
CA ARG A 101 6.97 3.99 -7.62
C ARG A 101 5.95 4.62 -6.68
N HIS A 102 4.96 3.83 -6.23
CA HIS A 102 3.95 4.28 -5.28
C HIS A 102 4.48 4.37 -3.85
N LEU A 103 5.59 3.69 -3.56
CA LEU A 103 6.22 3.71 -2.25
C LEU A 103 7.07 4.97 -2.07
N ARG A 104 6.95 5.58 -0.90
CA ARG A 104 7.92 6.59 -0.44
C ARG A 104 9.28 5.94 -0.19
N PRO A 105 10.39 6.71 -0.19
CA PRO A 105 11.69 6.20 0.21
C PRO A 105 11.62 5.49 1.58
N GLY A 106 12.14 4.26 1.65
CA GLY A 106 12.04 3.40 2.83
C GLY A 106 10.73 2.60 2.96
N GLY A 107 9.80 2.74 2.02
CA GLY A 107 8.54 2.00 2.02
C GLY A 107 8.70 0.51 1.69
N LEU A 108 7.69 -0.28 2.07
CA LEU A 108 7.70 -1.75 1.98
C LEU A 108 6.62 -2.28 1.03
N LEU A 109 7.01 -3.26 0.21
CA LEU A 109 6.07 -4.10 -0.52
C LEU A 109 5.91 -5.44 0.21
N LEU A 110 4.70 -5.73 0.69
CA LEU A 110 4.35 -7.06 1.19
C LEU A 110 3.68 -7.86 0.07
N LEU A 111 4.36 -8.91 -0.38
CA LEU A 111 3.93 -9.75 -1.51
C LEU A 111 3.62 -11.17 -1.02
N GLU A 112 2.41 -11.65 -1.28
CA GLU A 112 2.07 -13.07 -1.15
C GLU A 112 1.77 -13.63 -2.55
N PRO A 113 2.77 -14.19 -3.25
CA PRO A 113 2.54 -14.79 -4.55
C PRO A 113 1.90 -16.17 -4.38
N GLN A 114 0.99 -16.53 -5.28
CA GLN A 114 0.43 -17.88 -5.28
C GLN A 114 1.36 -18.88 -5.99
N PRO A 115 1.38 -20.15 -5.53
CA PRO A 115 2.20 -21.18 -6.15
C PRO A 115 1.75 -21.45 -7.59
N TRP A 116 2.70 -21.81 -8.45
CA TRP A 116 2.48 -22.03 -9.88
C TRP A 116 1.40 -23.10 -10.15
N GLU A 117 1.33 -24.14 -9.34
CA GLU A 117 0.34 -25.23 -9.43
C GLU A 117 -1.09 -24.70 -9.39
N SER A 118 -1.34 -23.61 -8.66
CA SER A 118 -2.65 -23.00 -8.52
C SER A 118 -3.16 -22.34 -9.80
N TYR A 119 -2.28 -22.01 -10.76
CA TYR A 119 -2.63 -21.40 -12.04
C TYR A 119 -3.36 -22.39 -12.94
N ARG A 120 -2.96 -23.67 -12.90
CA ARG A 120 -3.55 -24.75 -13.73
C ARG A 120 -5.05 -24.89 -13.54
N LYS A 121 -5.55 -24.61 -12.33
CA LYS A 121 -6.98 -24.71 -11.99
C LYS A 121 -7.82 -23.58 -12.59
N ARG A 122 -7.21 -22.46 -12.99
CA ARG A 122 -7.92 -21.24 -13.42
C ARG A 122 -7.53 -20.76 -14.82
N LYS A 123 -6.58 -21.41 -15.49
CA LYS A 123 -6.10 -21.03 -16.83
C LYS A 123 -7.15 -21.09 -17.94
N GLY A 124 -8.25 -21.83 -17.76
CA GLY A 124 -9.26 -22.06 -18.80
C GLY A 124 -10.52 -21.21 -18.63
N LEU A 125 -10.48 -20.14 -17.83
CA LEU A 125 -11.66 -19.30 -17.58
C LEU A 125 -12.08 -18.51 -18.83
N THR A 126 -11.11 -18.03 -19.60
CA THR A 126 -11.30 -17.34 -20.89
C THR A 126 -10.16 -17.69 -21.84
N GLU A 127 -10.36 -17.49 -23.15
CA GLU A 127 -9.31 -17.65 -24.16
C GLU A 127 -8.07 -16.80 -23.84
N THR A 128 -8.28 -15.55 -23.41
CA THR A 128 -7.20 -14.66 -22.95
C THR A 128 -6.40 -15.28 -21.81
N THR A 129 -7.08 -15.81 -20.78
CA THR A 129 -6.38 -16.42 -19.64
C THR A 129 -5.58 -17.66 -20.04
N TYR A 130 -6.07 -18.43 -21.01
CA TYR A 130 -5.40 -19.62 -21.51
C TYR A 130 -4.15 -19.25 -22.32
N ARG A 131 -4.30 -18.33 -23.27
CA ARG A 131 -3.19 -17.80 -24.08
C ARG A 131 -2.10 -17.19 -23.20
N ASN A 132 -2.49 -16.38 -22.22
CA ASN A 132 -1.53 -15.77 -21.29
C ASN A 132 -0.82 -16.85 -20.46
N TYR A 133 -1.55 -17.80 -19.89
CA TYR A 133 -0.97 -18.91 -19.13
C TYR A 133 0.13 -19.66 -19.90
N GLN A 134 -0.10 -19.93 -21.20
CA GLN A 134 0.89 -20.59 -22.06
C GLN A 134 2.15 -19.75 -22.30
N ARG A 135 2.04 -18.42 -22.20
CA ARG A 135 3.12 -17.47 -22.49
C ARG A 135 3.86 -16.99 -21.25
N ILE A 136 3.38 -17.29 -20.04
CA ILE A 136 4.07 -16.93 -18.78
C ILE A 136 5.47 -17.54 -18.77
N ARG A 137 6.47 -16.66 -18.62
CA ARG A 137 7.89 -16.97 -18.44
C ARG A 137 8.37 -16.60 -17.05
N LEU A 138 7.86 -15.51 -16.46
CA LEU A 138 8.19 -15.08 -15.12
C LEU A 138 7.37 -15.87 -14.09
N ARG A 139 7.98 -16.88 -13.47
CA ARG A 139 7.34 -17.71 -12.45
C ARG A 139 7.44 -17.09 -11.04
N PRO A 140 6.56 -17.47 -10.10
CA PRO A 140 6.61 -16.97 -8.71
C PRO A 140 7.98 -17.05 -8.05
N GLU A 141 8.74 -18.12 -8.30
CA GLU A 141 10.07 -18.35 -7.75
C GLU A 141 11.11 -17.33 -8.25
N GLN A 142 10.82 -16.68 -9.39
CA GLN A 142 11.68 -15.67 -10.00
C GLN A 142 11.29 -14.25 -9.58
N PHE A 143 10.18 -14.05 -8.86
CA PHE A 143 9.74 -12.71 -8.46
C PHE A 143 10.75 -11.97 -7.58
N PRO A 144 11.39 -12.60 -6.56
CA PRO A 144 12.38 -11.89 -5.75
C PRO A 144 13.51 -11.31 -6.60
N ALA A 145 14.08 -12.11 -7.51
CA ALA A 145 15.15 -11.68 -8.40
C ALA A 145 14.71 -10.55 -9.34
N TYR A 146 13.49 -10.61 -9.86
CA TYR A 146 12.95 -9.55 -10.71
C TYR A 146 12.70 -8.25 -9.94
N LEU A 147 12.12 -8.33 -8.73
CA LEU A 147 11.85 -7.17 -7.88
C LEU A 147 13.12 -6.45 -7.44
N THR A 148 14.21 -7.19 -7.19
CA THR A 148 15.51 -6.61 -6.84
C THR A 148 16.38 -6.26 -8.04
N SER A 149 15.89 -6.48 -9.26
CA SER A 149 16.62 -6.10 -10.47
C SER A 149 16.55 -4.59 -10.71
N PRO A 150 17.46 -4.01 -11.52
CA PRO A 150 17.38 -2.62 -11.94
C PRO A 150 16.08 -2.23 -12.66
N GLU A 151 15.31 -3.20 -13.16
CA GLU A 151 14.04 -2.95 -13.83
C GLU A 151 12.95 -2.47 -12.84
N VAL A 152 13.02 -2.89 -11.57
CA VAL A 152 12.06 -2.48 -10.53
C VAL A 152 12.75 -1.60 -9.48
N GLY A 153 13.83 -2.08 -8.86
CA GLY A 153 14.68 -1.28 -7.98
C GLY A 153 14.52 -1.50 -6.48
N PHE A 154 13.86 -2.57 -6.00
CA PHE A 154 13.89 -2.89 -4.57
C PHE A 154 15.30 -3.30 -4.13
N GLU A 155 15.72 -2.85 -2.95
CA GLU A 155 17.06 -3.13 -2.43
C GLU A 155 17.24 -4.60 -2.05
N ARG A 156 16.24 -5.19 -1.40
CA ARG A 156 16.25 -6.58 -0.94
C ARG A 156 14.85 -7.17 -0.88
N CYS A 157 14.79 -8.49 -0.85
CA CYS A 157 13.57 -9.26 -0.69
C CYS A 157 13.81 -10.34 0.37
N GLU A 158 12.96 -10.37 1.41
CA GLU A 158 13.09 -11.30 2.53
C GLU A 158 11.81 -12.14 2.66
N LEU A 159 11.99 -13.45 2.91
CA LEU A 159 10.87 -14.35 3.17
C LEU A 159 10.45 -14.24 4.65
N LEU A 160 9.27 -13.69 4.90
CA LEU A 160 8.73 -13.50 6.25
C LEU A 160 8.11 -14.78 6.85
N GLY A 161 7.77 -15.76 6.02
CA GLY A 161 7.22 -17.04 6.45
C GLY A 161 6.22 -17.64 5.47
N THR A 162 5.82 -18.89 5.71
CA THR A 162 4.73 -19.54 4.97
C THR A 162 3.49 -19.59 5.87
N PRO A 163 2.38 -18.93 5.49
CA PRO A 163 1.14 -19.01 6.26
C PRO A 163 0.68 -20.47 6.40
N GLN A 164 0.52 -20.94 7.64
CA GLN A 164 -0.08 -22.22 7.96
C GLN A 164 -1.60 -22.07 7.93
N HIS A 165 -2.25 -22.41 6.81
CA HIS A 165 -3.71 -22.45 6.73
C HIS A 165 -4.20 -23.90 6.79
N SER A 166 -5.14 -24.18 7.70
CA SER A 166 -5.70 -25.50 8.00
C SER A 166 -6.65 -26.06 6.92
N SER A 167 -6.87 -25.37 5.82
CA SER A 167 -7.59 -25.90 4.66
C SER A 167 -6.62 -26.66 3.75
N LYS A 168 -6.68 -28.00 3.78
CA LYS A 168 -5.92 -28.95 2.93
C LYS A 168 -5.66 -28.38 1.52
N GLY A 169 -4.43 -27.92 1.33
CA GLY A 169 -3.95 -27.25 0.12
C GLY A 169 -2.82 -26.25 0.40
N ARG A 170 -1.86 -26.61 1.27
CA ARG A 170 -0.64 -25.85 1.59
C ARG A 170 0.31 -26.76 2.38
N GLY A 171 1.56 -26.95 1.90
CA GLY A 171 2.58 -27.91 2.39
C GLY A 171 2.86 -28.98 1.32
N ASP A 172 4.09 -29.25 0.85
CA ASP A 172 5.39 -29.26 1.55
C ASP A 172 6.57 -28.93 0.61
N PRO A 173 7.66 -28.30 1.10
CA PRO A 173 8.98 -28.45 0.51
C PRO A 173 9.50 -29.86 0.77
N LYS A 174 9.78 -30.62 -0.30
CA LYS A 174 10.45 -31.92 -0.21
C LYS A 174 11.95 -31.70 0.00
N ILE A 175 12.44 -31.91 1.22
CA ILE A 175 13.88 -32.00 1.52
C ILE A 175 14.43 -33.23 0.77
N PRO A 176 15.54 -33.13 0.01
CA PRO A 176 16.16 -34.31 -0.58
C PRO A 176 16.70 -35.23 0.53
N GLY A 177 16.30 -36.50 0.46
CA GLY A 177 16.74 -37.54 1.40
C GLY A 177 18.25 -37.71 1.35
N GLY A 178 18.86 -37.75 2.54
CA GLY A 178 20.25 -38.12 2.72
C GLY A 178 20.52 -39.56 2.32
N ASP A 179 21.75 -39.78 1.84
CA ASP A 179 22.30 -41.07 1.43
C ASP A 179 22.09 -42.17 2.48
N PRO A 180 21.78 -43.41 2.08
CA PRO A 180 21.84 -44.54 2.98
C PRO A 180 23.31 -44.86 3.30
N GLU A 181 23.64 -44.78 4.58
CA GLU A 181 24.88 -45.23 5.19
C GLU A 181 25.29 -46.63 4.71
N SER A 182 26.60 -46.76 4.49
CA SER A 182 27.32 -48.01 4.59
C SER A 182 27.25 -48.58 6.01
N GLN A 183 26.89 -49.85 6.12
CA GLN A 183 27.17 -50.83 7.18
C GLN A 183 26.22 -51.99 6.87
N SER A 184 26.62 -53.23 6.59
CA SER A 184 27.79 -54.03 6.96
C SER A 184 27.94 -55.19 5.97
#